data_AF-A0A4Z2D2A8-F1
#
_entry.id   AF-A0A4Z2D2A8-F1
#
_cell.length_a   1.000
_cell.length_b   1.000
_cell.length_c   1.000
_cell.angle_alpha   90.00
_cell.angle_beta   90.00
_cell.angle_gamma   90.00
#
_symmetry.space_group_name_H-M   'P 1'
#
loop_
_entity.id
_entity.type
_entity.pdbx_description
1 polymer ?
#
loop_
_entity_poly.entity_id
_entity_poly.type
_entity_poly.pdbx_seq_one_letter_code
_entity_poly.pdbx_strand_id
1 'polypeptide(L)'
;MTAVECSQRIEEEREKEEDVELNHLQDSWSYYLFRFRKSNNWDECLEKVATFSTIEHFWSVLTHTHRPKEMTNGNDLYMFKCGIMPKWEDPKNENGGRWLINISPRQDVDLFTYSLER
;
A
#
# COMPACT_ATOMS: atom_id res chain seq x y z
N MET A 1 19.59 -1.23 -37.19
CA MET A 1 18.82 -1.26 -35.94
C MET A 1 17.53 -0.54 -36.18
N THR A 2 16.60 -1.24 -36.83
CA THR A 2 15.35 -0.69 -37.34
C THR A 2 14.26 -0.84 -36.29
N ALA A 3 13.34 0.13 -36.22
CA ALA A 3 12.19 0.11 -35.29
C ALA A 3 11.38 -1.20 -35.33
N VAL A 4 11.44 -1.92 -36.46
CA VAL A 4 10.85 -3.24 -36.68
C VAL A 4 11.39 -4.30 -35.70
N GLU A 5 12.68 -4.27 -35.36
CA GLU A 5 13.30 -5.21 -34.41
C GLU A 5 12.88 -4.91 -32.96
N CYS A 6 12.53 -3.65 -32.66
CA CYS A 6 12.04 -3.22 -31.36
C CYS A 6 10.57 -3.61 -31.14
N SER A 7 9.73 -3.43 -32.17
CA SER A 7 8.33 -3.87 -32.16
C SER A 7 8.21 -5.37 -32.01
N GLN A 8 8.99 -6.15 -32.76
CA GLN A 8 9.00 -7.62 -32.66
C GLN A 8 9.41 -8.12 -31.27
N ARG A 9 10.38 -7.44 -30.62
CA ARG A 9 10.77 -7.75 -29.24
C ARG A 9 9.66 -7.48 -28.22
N ILE A 10 8.88 -6.42 -28.42
CA ILE A 10 7.77 -6.03 -27.54
C ILE A 10 6.59 -7.01 -27.68
N GLU A 11 6.32 -7.50 -28.89
CA GLU A 11 5.31 -8.53 -29.12
C GLU A 11 5.74 -9.89 -28.54
N GLU A 12 7.01 -10.30 -28.67
CA GLU A 12 7.52 -11.57 -28.11
C GLU A 12 7.58 -11.57 -26.57
N GLU A 13 7.82 -10.43 -25.92
CA GLU A 13 7.75 -10.29 -24.46
C GLU A 13 6.30 -10.35 -23.93
N ARG A 14 5.30 -9.99 -24.75
CA ARG A 14 3.86 -10.11 -24.41
C ARG A 14 3.33 -11.53 -24.46
N GLU A 15 3.94 -12.44 -25.22
CA GLU A 15 3.47 -13.82 -25.40
C GLU A 15 3.96 -14.79 -24.31
N LYS A 16 4.70 -14.31 -23.29
CA LYS A 16 5.06 -15.06 -22.08
C LYS A 16 4.32 -14.55 -20.83
N GLU A 17 3.02 -14.30 -20.94
CA GLU A 17 2.16 -14.38 -19.76
C GLU A 17 1.90 -15.87 -19.50
N GLU A 18 2.85 -16.54 -18.86
CA GLU A 18 2.54 -17.78 -18.13
C GLU A 18 1.39 -17.48 -17.17
N ASP A 19 0.45 -18.41 -17.04
CA ASP A 19 -0.71 -18.30 -16.15
C ASP A 19 -0.18 -18.28 -14.70
N VAL A 20 0.18 -17.09 -14.21
CA VAL A 20 0.78 -16.93 -12.89
C VAL A 20 -0.31 -17.17 -11.86
N GLU A 21 -0.27 -18.33 -11.21
CA GLU A 21 -1.15 -18.64 -10.09
C GLU A 21 -0.84 -17.69 -8.93
N LEU A 22 -1.78 -16.78 -8.65
CA LEU A 22 -1.63 -15.77 -7.59
C LEU A 22 -2.09 -16.31 -6.24
N ASN A 23 -1.39 -15.91 -5.19
CA ASN A 23 -1.72 -16.28 -3.82
C ASN A 23 -2.78 -15.32 -3.27
N HIS A 24 -4.03 -15.77 -3.22
CA HIS A 24 -5.15 -14.99 -2.72
C HIS A 24 -5.13 -14.81 -1.20
N LEU A 25 -5.40 -13.58 -0.77
CA LEU A 25 -5.68 -13.24 0.63
C LEU A 25 -7.12 -13.63 0.99
N GLN A 26 -7.37 -13.87 2.27
CA GLN A 26 -8.71 -14.17 2.78
C GLN A 26 -9.72 -13.03 2.54
N ASP A 27 -9.24 -11.79 2.59
CA ASP A 27 -10.03 -10.58 2.39
C ASP A 27 -9.32 -9.67 1.39
N SER A 28 -10.11 -8.82 0.72
CA SER A 28 -9.57 -7.70 -0.04
C SER A 28 -9.23 -6.55 0.89
N TRP A 29 -8.13 -5.85 0.63
CA TRP A 29 -7.62 -4.74 1.43
C TRP A 29 -7.51 -3.49 0.58
N SER A 30 -7.78 -2.34 1.19
CA SER A 30 -7.60 -1.01 0.62
C SER A 30 -6.48 -0.30 1.36
N TYR A 31 -5.54 0.24 0.58
CA TYR A 31 -4.40 1.00 1.08
C TYR A 31 -4.62 2.48 0.85
N TYR A 32 -4.42 3.29 1.89
CA TYR A 32 -4.64 4.71 1.88
C TYR A 32 -3.41 5.45 2.38
N LEU A 33 -3.22 6.64 1.82
CA LEU A 33 -2.19 7.59 2.21
C LEU A 33 -2.89 8.87 2.64
N PHE A 34 -2.63 9.29 3.87
CA PHE A 34 -3.03 10.58 4.36
C PHE A 34 -1.87 11.55 4.20
N ARG A 35 -2.10 12.65 3.49
CA ARG A 35 -1.13 13.71 3.33
C ARG A 35 -1.71 14.98 3.91
N PHE A 36 -1.19 15.43 5.04
CA PHE A 36 -1.64 16.69 5.63
C PHE A 36 -1.40 17.85 4.65
N ARG A 37 -2.48 18.47 4.18
CA ARG A 37 -2.47 19.69 3.39
C ARG A 37 -2.91 20.84 4.29
N LYS A 38 -2.55 22.08 3.96
CA LYS A 38 -3.05 23.28 4.68
C LYS A 38 -4.56 23.51 4.54
N SER A 39 -5.30 22.59 3.90
CA SER A 39 -6.76 22.59 3.84
C SER A 39 -7.31 22.19 5.22
N ASN A 40 -8.42 22.81 5.62
CA ASN A 40 -9.10 22.46 6.88
C ASN A 40 -9.94 21.17 6.78
N ASN A 41 -10.01 20.54 5.60
CA ASN A 41 -10.80 19.34 5.40
C ASN A 41 -9.93 18.08 5.48
N TRP A 42 -10.18 17.26 6.50
CA TRP A 42 -9.46 16.00 6.73
C TRP A 42 -9.73 14.99 5.61
N ASP A 43 -10.97 14.92 5.11
CA ASP A 43 -11.36 13.97 4.07
C ASP A 43 -10.61 14.20 2.76
N GLU A 44 -10.27 15.46 2.43
CA GLU A 44 -9.46 15.81 1.26
C GLU A 44 -8.00 15.41 1.39
N CYS A 45 -7.53 15.17 2.61
CA CYS A 45 -6.16 14.76 2.89
C CYS A 45 -5.98 13.23 2.80
N LEU A 46 -7.08 12.46 2.79
CA LEU A 46 -7.06 11.01 2.71
C LEU A 46 -7.24 10.53 1.27
N GLU A 47 -6.23 9.84 0.74
CA GLU A 47 -6.24 9.31 -0.63
C GLU A 47 -6.23 7.78 -0.61
N LYS A 48 -7.15 7.14 -1.34
CA LYS A 48 -7.11 5.69 -1.57
C LYS A 48 -6.15 5.40 -2.73
N VAL A 49 -5.06 4.70 -2.43
CA VAL A 49 -3.98 4.44 -3.38
C VAL A 49 -4.22 3.16 -4.17
N ALA A 50 -4.60 2.07 -3.48
CA ALA A 50 -4.76 0.76 -4.12
C ALA A 50 -5.82 -0.09 -3.42
N THR A 51 -6.28 -1.12 -4.13
CA THR A 51 -7.04 -2.25 -3.55
C THR A 51 -6.46 -3.54 -4.09
N PHE A 52 -6.17 -4.49 -3.20
CA PHE A 52 -5.58 -5.76 -3.56
C PHE A 52 -6.24 -6.90 -2.77
N SER A 53 -6.21 -8.09 -3.37
CA SER A 53 -6.74 -9.34 -2.80
C SER A 53 -5.74 -10.49 -2.94
N THR A 54 -4.48 -10.19 -3.29
CA THR A 54 -3.40 -11.16 -3.46
C THR A 54 -2.13 -10.68 -2.76
N ILE A 55 -1.26 -11.61 -2.39
CA ILE A 55 0.01 -11.34 -1.70
C ILE A 55 0.97 -10.59 -2.64
N GLU A 56 0.98 -10.95 -3.92
CA GLU A 56 1.86 -10.35 -4.93
C GLU A 56 1.52 -8.87 -5.13
N HIS A 57 0.22 -8.54 -5.20
CA HIS A 57 -0.21 -7.15 -5.34
C HIS A 57 0.02 -6.37 -4.03
N PHE A 58 -0.15 -7.00 -2.87
CA PHE A 58 0.25 -6.39 -1.58
C PHE A 58 1.72 -5.97 -1.58
N TRP A 59 2.64 -6.87 -1.96
CA TRP A 59 4.06 -6.55 -2.01
C TRP A 59 4.39 -5.50 -3.07
N SER A 60 3.74 -5.55 -4.23
CA SER A 60 3.89 -4.53 -5.26
C SER A 60 3.53 -3.14 -4.72
N VAL A 61 2.42 -2.99 -4.00
CA VAL A 61 2.02 -1.70 -3.41
C VAL A 61 2.99 -1.23 -2.32
N LEU A 62 3.37 -2.11 -1.40
CA LEU A 62 4.24 -1.73 -0.29
C LEU A 62 5.67 -1.37 -0.73
N THR A 63 6.23 -2.10 -1.69
CA THR A 63 7.59 -1.86 -2.18
C THR A 63 7.72 -0.53 -2.94
N HIS A 64 6.64 -0.07 -3.57
CA HIS A 64 6.59 1.22 -4.26
C HIS A 64 6.17 2.38 -3.36
N THR A 65 5.84 2.11 -2.09
CA THR A 65 5.51 3.16 -1.12
C THR A 65 6.76 3.61 -0.36
N HIS A 66 6.86 4.91 -0.06
CA HIS A 66 7.95 5.45 0.76
C HIS A 66 8.05 4.73 2.10
N ARG A 67 9.28 4.43 2.52
CA ARG A 67 9.54 3.84 3.83
C ARG A 67 9.03 4.79 4.91
N PRO A 68 8.39 4.32 5.99
CA PRO A 68 7.90 5.21 7.06
C PRO A 68 8.98 6.11 7.67
N LYS A 69 10.24 5.65 7.71
CA LYS A 69 11.39 6.43 8.17
C LYS A 69 11.71 7.64 7.25
N GLU A 70 11.34 7.55 5.99
CA GLU A 70 11.56 8.58 4.96
C GLU A 70 10.34 9.49 4.78
N MET A 71 9.18 9.12 5.33
CA MET A 71 7.97 9.94 5.22
C MET A 71 8.12 11.23 6.02
N THR A 72 7.69 12.35 5.42
CA THR A 72 7.66 13.62 6.15
C THR A 72 6.61 13.59 7.25
N ASN A 73 6.88 14.32 8.34
CA ASN A 73 5.95 14.41 9.47
C ASN A 73 4.57 14.91 9.00
N GLY A 74 3.50 14.29 9.52
CA GLY A 74 2.12 14.62 9.16
C GLY A 74 1.57 13.82 7.96
N ASN A 75 2.29 12.81 7.47
CA ASN A 75 1.69 11.79 6.62
C ASN A 75 1.46 10.51 7.41
N ASP A 76 0.32 9.87 7.18
CA ASP A 76 -0.04 8.60 7.79
C ASP A 76 -0.39 7.58 6.71
N LEU A 77 -0.13 6.30 7.00
CA LEU A 77 -0.51 5.18 6.15
C LEU A 77 -1.63 4.41 6.81
N TYR A 78 -2.65 4.03 6.05
CA TYR A 78 -3.75 3.22 6.53
C TYR A 78 -3.97 2.01 5.61
N MET A 79 -4.25 0.86 6.22
CA MET A 79 -4.63 -0.36 5.51
C MET A 79 -5.86 -0.94 6.18
N PHE A 80 -6.98 -0.99 5.45
CA PHE A 80 -8.27 -1.43 5.95
C PHE A 80 -8.85 -2.49 5.01
N LYS A 81 -9.74 -3.35 5.53
CA LYS A 81 -10.51 -4.24 4.65
C LYS A 81 -11.31 -3.42 3.64
N CYS A 82 -11.47 -3.95 2.44
CA CYS A 82 -12.20 -3.28 1.36
C CYS A 82 -13.64 -2.96 1.82
N GLY A 83 -14.05 -1.72 1.59
CA GLY A 83 -15.38 -1.22 2.00
C GLY A 83 -15.43 -0.65 3.42
N ILE A 84 -14.33 -0.69 4.18
CA ILE A 84 -14.21 0.00 5.48
C ILE A 84 -13.35 1.24 5.30
N MET A 85 -13.90 2.41 5.62
CA MET A 85 -13.17 3.65 5.55
C MET A 85 -12.26 3.82 6.79
N PRO A 86 -11.05 4.38 6.66
CA PRO A 86 -10.13 4.59 7.77
C PRO A 86 -10.53 5.83 8.60
N LYS A 87 -11.79 5.89 9.02
CA LYS A 87 -12.38 7.00 9.78
C LYS A 87 -13.24 6.46 10.91
N TRP A 88 -13.34 7.21 12.00
CA TRP A 88 -14.06 6.76 13.20
C TRP A 88 -15.58 6.78 12.99
N GLU A 89 -16.07 7.57 12.04
CA GLU A 89 -17.48 7.66 11.65
C GLU A 89 -17.94 6.50 10.76
N ASP A 90 -17.03 5.62 10.32
CA ASP A 90 -17.42 4.42 9.59
C ASP A 90 -18.21 3.50 10.54
N PRO A 91 -19.40 2.98 10.15
CA PRO A 91 -20.20 2.11 11.00
C PRO A 91 -19.46 0.86 11.49
N LYS A 92 -18.39 0.43 10.80
CA LYS A 92 -17.55 -0.70 11.23
C LYS A 92 -16.50 -0.30 12.28
N ASN A 93 -16.23 0.98 12.46
CA ASN A 93 -15.23 1.51 13.39
C ASN A 93 -15.84 2.23 14.61
N GLU A 94 -17.07 2.74 14.51
CA GLU A 94 -17.69 3.63 15.51
C GLU A 94 -17.74 3.07 16.94
N ASN A 95 -17.91 1.74 17.08
CA ASN A 95 -17.99 1.04 18.37
C ASN A 95 -16.72 0.25 18.69
N GLY A 96 -15.63 0.55 17.99
CA GLY A 96 -14.36 -0.16 18.09
C GLY A 96 -13.33 0.55 18.98
N GLY A 97 -12.06 0.24 18.71
CA GLY A 97 -10.91 0.85 19.35
C GLY A 97 -9.64 0.49 18.59
N ARG A 98 -8.49 1.01 19.04
CA ARG A 98 -7.20 0.67 18.45
C ARG A 98 -6.14 0.42 19.52
N TRP A 99 -5.27 -0.53 19.24
CA TRP A 99 -4.02 -0.70 19.98
C TRP A 99 -2.99 0.28 19.44
N LEU A 100 -2.29 0.99 20.33
CA LEU A 100 -1.28 1.97 19.97
C LEU A 100 0.08 1.51 20.48
N ILE A 101 1.03 1.40 19.56
CA ILE A 101 2.42 1.09 19.86
C ILE A 101 3.24 2.34 19.52
N ASN A 102 3.79 2.99 20.54
CA ASN A 102 4.63 4.17 20.38
C ASN A 102 6.09 3.74 20.30
N ILE A 103 6.72 3.98 19.15
CA ILE A 103 8.14 3.67 18.94
C ILE A 103 8.94 4.93 19.26
N SER A 104 9.89 4.83 20.19
CA SER A 104 10.73 5.97 20.53
C SER A 104 11.78 6.24 19.44
N PRO A 105 12.13 7.50 19.13
CA PRO A 105 13.13 7.82 18.11
C PRO A 105 14.54 7.26 18.40
N ARG A 106 14.80 6.84 19.64
CA ARG A 106 16.09 6.27 20.08
C ARG A 106 16.19 4.76 19.84
N GLN A 107 15.09 4.10 19.52
CA GLN A 107 15.09 2.70 19.13
C GLN A 107 15.19 2.63 17.62
N ASP A 108 16.30 2.11 17.11
CA ASP A 108 16.44 1.81 15.68
C ASP A 108 15.65 0.52 15.40
N VAL A 109 14.34 0.68 15.21
CA VAL A 109 13.45 -0.42 14.83
C VAL A 109 13.25 -0.34 13.33
N ASP A 110 14.11 -1.02 12.58
CA ASP A 110 13.89 -1.19 11.15
C ASP A 110 12.82 -2.27 10.91
N LEU A 111 11.56 -1.90 11.13
CA LEU A 111 10.41 -2.78 10.94
C LEU A 111 10.27 -3.28 9.50
N PHE A 112 10.85 -2.59 8.51
CA PHE A 112 10.73 -2.97 7.10
C PHE A 112 11.72 -4.07 6.74
N THR A 113 12.96 -3.99 7.22
CA THR A 113 14.00 -4.99 6.93
C THR A 113 13.67 -6.37 7.53
N TYR A 114 13.05 -6.41 8.72
CA TYR A 114 12.64 -7.69 9.32
C TYR A 114 11.57 -8.47 8.51
N SER A 115 10.81 -7.82 7.62
CA SER A 115 9.76 -8.50 6.82
C SER A 115 10.26 -9.08 5.49
N LEU A 116 11.44 -8.67 5.01
CA LEU A 116 11.99 -9.10 3.72
C LEU A 116 13.15 -10.10 3.82
N GLU A 117 13.75 -10.25 5.01
CA GLU A 117 14.90 -11.16 5.22
C GLU A 117 14.51 -12.55 5.76
N ARG A 118 13.26 -13.01 5.55
CA ARG A 118 12.84 -14.38 5.88
C ARG A 118 11.96 -15.01 4.82
#